data_AF-A0A7W0V9G3-F1
#
_entry.id   AF-A0A7W0V9G3-F1
#
_cell.length_a   1.000
_cell.length_b   1.000
_cell.length_c   1.000
_cell.angle_alpha   90.00
_cell.angle_beta   90.00
_cell.angle_gamma   90.00
#
_symmetry.space_group_name_H-M   'P 1'
#
loop_
_entity.id
_entity.type
_entity.pdbx_description
1 polymer ?
#
loop_
_entity_poly.entity_id
_entity_poly.type
_entity_poly.pdbx_seq_one_letter_code
_entity_poly.pdbx_strand_id
1 'polypeptide(L)'
;MTVRVYLQAARLTAGPPVEGDLPAERVFIHASDLPEFWVETESAEIPERGRAVSFALARAMDIGFDRVVGTVERTLDKGVRRRETRS
;
A
#
# COMPACT_ATOMS: atom_id res chain seq x y z
N MET A 1 -13.02 2.88 5.46
CA MET A 1 -12.27 1.86 6.21
C MET A 1 -10.89 1.81 5.56
N THR A 2 -9.80 1.87 6.34
CA THR A 2 -8.46 1.92 5.77
C THR A 2 -7.83 0.53 5.85
N VAL A 3 -7.32 0.04 4.73
CA VAL A 3 -6.63 -1.25 4.65
C VAL A 3 -5.15 -1.00 4.44
N ARG A 4 -4.32 -1.71 5.19
CA ARG A 4 -2.88 -1.78 4.95
C ARG A 4 -2.58 -2.94 4.02
N VAL A 5 -1.97 -2.65 2.88
CA VAL A 5 -1.56 -3.61 1.87
C VAL A 5 -0.04 -3.76 1.94
N TYR A 6 0.42 -4.94 2.32
CA TYR A 6 1.84 -5.30 2.30
C TYR A 6 2.22 -5.74 0.90
N LEU A 7 3.38 -5.27 0.43
CA LEU A 7 3.83 -5.49 -0.93
C LEU A 7 5.16 -6.24 -0.97
N GLN A 8 5.21 -7.26 -1.81
CA GLN A 8 6.45 -7.89 -2.24
C GLN A 8 6.86 -7.36 -3.62
N ALA A 9 8.15 -7.46 -3.95
CA ALA A 9 8.74 -6.97 -5.19
C ALA A 9 8.36 -5.51 -5.53
N ALA A 10 8.20 -4.67 -4.49
CA ALA A 10 7.73 -3.31 -4.62
C ALA A 10 8.75 -2.43 -5.33
N ARG A 11 8.25 -1.49 -6.15
CA ARG A 11 9.05 -0.50 -6.88
C ARG A 11 8.38 0.86 -6.77
N LEU A 12 9.19 1.89 -6.63
CA LEU A 12 8.78 3.28 -6.74
C LEU A 12 8.93 3.72 -8.20
N THR A 13 7.92 4.42 -8.72
CA THR A 13 7.94 4.94 -10.08
C THR A 13 7.54 6.41 -10.07
N ALA A 14 8.27 7.21 -10.84
CA ALA A 14 7.93 8.61 -11.08
C ALA A 14 6.92 8.72 -12.23
N GLY A 15 6.15 9.81 -12.22
CA GLY A 15 5.21 10.14 -13.30
C GLY A 15 3.76 10.04 -12.87
N PRO A 16 2.85 10.58 -13.70
CA PRO A 16 1.46 10.78 -13.31
C PRO A 16 0.75 9.45 -13.02
N PRO A 17 -0.32 9.47 -12.19
CA PRO A 17 -1.22 8.33 -12.02
C PRO A 17 -1.68 7.79 -13.38
N VAL A 18 -1.84 6.48 -13.47
CA VAL A 18 -2.40 5.81 -14.66
C VAL A 18 -3.70 5.11 -14.32
N GLU A 19 -4.47 4.75 -15.36
CA GLU A 19 -5.70 3.99 -15.19
C GLU A 19 -5.45 2.67 -14.43
N GLY A 20 -6.29 2.39 -13.44
CA GLY A 20 -6.18 1.22 -12.57
C GLY A 20 -5.29 1.42 -11.33
N ASP A 21 -4.61 2.56 -11.18
CA ASP A 21 -3.93 2.88 -9.93
C ASP A 21 -4.94 3.09 -8.79
N LEU A 22 -4.71 2.42 -7.67
CA LEU A 22 -5.43 2.67 -6.43
C LEU A 22 -4.86 3.89 -5.70
N PRO A 23 -5.66 4.63 -4.92
CA PRO A 23 -5.13 5.71 -4.10
C PRO A 23 -4.26 5.16 -2.95
N ALA A 24 -3.11 5.78 -2.74
CA ALA A 24 -2.25 5.57 -1.58
C ALA A 24 -2.31 6.79 -0.66
N GLU A 25 -2.98 6.69 0.50
CA GLU A 25 -2.97 7.79 1.47
C GLU A 25 -1.68 7.79 2.30
N ARG A 26 -1.07 6.62 2.52
CA ARG A 26 0.23 6.52 3.20
C ARG A 26 1.10 5.44 2.56
N VAL A 27 2.38 5.73 2.41
CA VAL A 27 3.40 4.79 1.97
C VAL A 27 4.42 4.63 3.09
N PHE A 28 4.82 3.41 3.37
CA PHE A 28 5.89 3.10 4.32
C PHE A 28 6.90 2.18 3.69
N ILE A 29 8.17 2.53 3.89
CA ILE A 29 9.32 1.82 3.35
C ILE A 29 10.32 1.70 4.48
N HIS A 30 10.68 0.47 4.81
CA HIS A 30 11.72 0.16 5.76
C HIS A 30 12.75 -0.75 5.10
N ALA A 31 13.91 -0.17 4.78
CA ALA A 31 15.01 -0.86 4.14
C ALA A 31 15.97 -1.42 5.20
N SER A 32 15.56 -2.51 5.85
CA SER A 32 16.41 -3.34 6.72
C SER A 32 16.73 -4.68 6.06
N ASP A 33 17.44 -5.57 6.77
CA ASP A 33 17.75 -6.94 6.30
C ASP A 33 16.48 -7.75 5.95
N LEU A 34 15.37 -7.45 6.62
CA LEU A 34 14.03 -7.92 6.26
C LEU A 34 13.21 -6.71 5.81
N PRO A 35 13.26 -6.34 4.52
CA PRO A 35 12.63 -5.12 4.05
C PRO A 35 11.11 -5.20 4.20
N GLU A 36 10.51 -4.12 4.68
CA GLU A 36 9.05 -4.00 4.82
C GLU A 36 8.56 -2.85 3.94
N PHE A 37 7.61 -3.15 3.06
CA PHE A 37 6.93 -2.18 2.23
C PHE A 37 5.42 -2.35 2.39
N TRP A 38 4.72 -1.29 2.77
CA TRP A 38 3.26 -1.28 2.73
C TRP A 38 2.68 0.06 2.30
N VAL A 39 1.46 -0.02 1.78
CA VAL A 39 0.61 1.11 1.44
C VAL A 39 -0.65 1.05 2.30
N GLU A 40 -1.11 2.18 2.82
CA GLU A 40 -2.48 2.30 3.32
C GLU A 40 -3.34 2.92 2.21
N THR A 41 -4.47 2.27 1.95
CA THR A 41 -5.47 2.66 0.95
C THR A 41 -6.86 2.70 1.57
N GLU A 42 -7.69 3.65 1.16
CA GLU A 42 -9.13 3.65 1.43
C GLU A 42 -9.94 2.94 0.33
N SER A 43 -9.27 2.44 -0.71
CA SER A 43 -9.92 1.65 -1.77
C SER A 43 -10.52 0.37 -1.20
N ALA A 44 -11.75 0.07 -1.62
CA ALA A 44 -12.41 -1.21 -1.33
C ALA A 44 -12.00 -2.32 -2.32
N GLU A 45 -11.35 -1.97 -3.42
CA GLU A 45 -11.07 -2.86 -4.56
C GLU A 45 -9.61 -3.32 -4.58
N ILE A 46 -9.12 -3.81 -3.45
CA ILE A 46 -7.74 -4.28 -3.33
C ILE A 46 -7.64 -5.66 -3.96
N PRO A 47 -6.71 -5.90 -4.90
CA PRO A 47 -6.50 -7.22 -5.47
C PRO A 47 -6.17 -8.28 -4.40
N GLU A 48 -6.53 -9.52 -4.70
CA GLU A 48 -6.21 -10.66 -3.83
C GLU A 48 -4.69 -10.87 -3.69
N ARG A 49 -4.29 -11.59 -2.63
CA ARG A 49 -2.90 -11.99 -2.40
C ARG A 49 -2.31 -12.67 -3.63
N GLY A 50 -1.08 -12.30 -3.98
CA GLY A 50 -0.34 -12.81 -5.14
C GLY A 50 -0.63 -12.08 -6.45
N ARG A 51 -1.57 -11.12 -6.47
CA ARG A 51 -1.85 -10.29 -7.65
C ARG A 51 -1.01 -9.02 -7.66
N ALA A 52 -0.65 -8.58 -8.86
CA ALA A 52 -0.01 -7.28 -9.05
C ALA A 52 -1.00 -6.16 -8.74
N VAL A 53 -0.49 -5.07 -8.19
CA VAL A 53 -1.25 -3.86 -7.87
C VAL A 53 -0.36 -2.65 -8.07
N SER A 54 -0.96 -1.55 -8.51
CA SER A 54 -0.31 -0.25 -8.57
C SER A 54 -1.12 0.77 -7.79
N PHE A 55 -0.40 1.70 -7.17
CA PHE A 55 -0.95 2.79 -6.42
C PHE A 55 -0.37 4.12 -6.92
N ALA A 56 -1.17 5.17 -6.86
CA ALA A 56 -0.73 6.53 -6.99
C ALA A 56 -0.88 7.26 -5.66
N LEU A 57 0.05 8.15 -5.31
CA LEU A 57 -0.07 8.96 -4.10
C LEU A 57 -1.35 9.79 -4.17
N ALA A 58 -2.19 9.67 -3.14
CA ALA A 58 -3.45 10.42 -3.05
C ALA A 58 -3.22 11.95 -2.94
N ARG A 59 -2.00 12.36 -2.56
CA ARG A 59 -1.55 13.75 -2.53
C ARG A 59 -0.14 13.83 -3.09
N ALA A 60 0.11 14.78 -3.99
CA ALA A 60 1.45 15.05 -4.50
C ALA A 60 2.37 15.52 -3.36
N MET A 61 3.59 15.00 -3.31
CA MET A 61 4.55 15.28 -2.23
C MET A 61 5.93 15.75 -2.73
N ASP A 62 6.20 15.70 -4.03
CA ASP A 62 7.49 16.07 -4.65
C ASP A 62 8.71 15.38 -3.99
N ILE A 63 8.57 14.07 -3.72
CA ILE A 63 9.58 13.23 -3.04
C ILE A 63 10.32 12.28 -4.01
N GLY A 64 10.25 12.53 -5.32
CA GLY A 64 10.93 11.76 -6.35
C GLY A 64 10.19 10.50 -6.84
N PHE A 65 8.97 10.25 -6.35
CA PHE A 65 8.05 9.27 -6.91
C PHE A 65 6.60 9.70 -6.67
N ASP A 66 5.72 9.22 -7.52
CA ASP A 66 4.28 9.49 -7.44
C ASP A 66 3.46 8.20 -7.39
N ARG A 67 4.12 7.06 -7.70
CA ARG A 67 3.48 5.76 -7.84
C ARG A 67 4.29 4.65 -7.17
N VAL A 68 3.55 3.66 -6.68
CA VAL A 68 4.08 2.44 -6.08
C VAL A 68 3.50 1.26 -6.85
N VAL A 69 4.34 0.33 -7.31
CA VAL A 69 3.89 -0.90 -7.96
C VAL A 69 4.44 -2.09 -7.20
N GLY A 70 3.66 -3.15 -7.03
CA GLY A 70 4.11 -4.35 -6.36
C GLY A 70 3.14 -5.51 -6.51
N THR A 71 3.37 -6.57 -5.74
CA THR A 71 2.44 -7.70 -5.63
C THR A 71 1.91 -7.76 -4.22
N VAL A 72 0.60 -8.00 -4.06
CA VAL A 72 -0.04 -8.08 -2.74
C VAL A 72 0.51 -9.30 -1.98
N GLU A 73 1.19 -9.07 -0.86
CA GLU A 73 1.65 -10.13 0.03
C GLU A 73 0.58 -10.50 1.05
N ARG A 74 -0.05 -9.49 1.68
CA ARG A 74 -1.15 -9.63 2.64
C ARG A 74 -1.85 -8.28 2.84
N THR A 75 -3.07 -8.32 3.36
CA THR A 75 -3.84 -7.14 3.76
C THR A 75 -4.15 -7.18 5.26
N LEU A 76 -4.19 -6.01 5.90
CA LEU A 76 -4.66 -5.86 7.28
C LEU A 76 -5.69 -4.75 7.33
N ASP A 77 -6.90 -5.09 7.76
CA ASP A 77 -7.96 -4.12 8.01
C ASP A 77 -7.74 -3.42 9.37
N LYS A 78 -7.62 -2.09 9.34
CA LYS A 78 -7.47 -1.30 10.57
C LYS A 78 -8.78 -1.15 11.36
N GLY A 79 -9.93 -1.52 10.80
CA GLY A 79 -11.23 -1.50 11.48
C GLY A 79 -11.43 -2.60 12.53
N VAL A 80 -10.67 -3.69 12.46
CA VAL A 80 -10.92 -4.90 13.26
C VAL A 80 -10.11 -4.97 14.57
N ARG A 81 -9.07 -4.14 14.74
CA ARG A 81 -8.23 -4.14 15.97
C ARG A 81 -8.83 -3.41 17.18
N ARG A 82 -10.16 -3.41 17.33
CA ARG A 82 -10.84 -2.90 18.53
C ARG A 82 -11.58 -4.01 19.29
N ARG A 83 -11.04 -5.23 19.37
CA ARG A 83 -11.56 -6.24 20.32
C ARG A 83 -10.60 -7.37 20.71
N GLU A 84 -9.34 -7.07 21.01
CA GLU A 84 -8.51 -8.00 21.79
C GLU A 84 -7.74 -7.22 22.85
N THR A 85 -8.47 -6.73 23.85
CA THR A 85 -7.89 -6.25 25.10
C THR A 85 -8.33 -7.21 26.21
N ARG A 86 -7.36 -7.99 26.71
CA ARG A 86 -7.29 -8.65 28.01
C ARG A 86 -8.34 -9.73 28.36
N SER A 87 -7.84 -10.94 28.58
CA SER A 87 -8.27 -11.81 29.69
C SER A 87 -7.02 -12.23 30.45
#